data_AF-A0A2C9LM16-F1
#
_entry.id   AF-A0A2C9LM16-F1
#
_cell.length_a   1.000
_cell.length_b   1.000
_cell.length_c   1.000
_cell.angle_alpha   90.00
_cell.angle_beta   90.00
_cell.angle_gamma   90.00
#
_symmetry.space_group_name_H-M   'P 1'
#
loop_
_entity.id
_entity.type
_entity.pdbx_description
1 polymer ?
#
loop_
_entity_poly.entity_id
_entity_poly.type
_entity_poly.pdbx_seq_one_letter_code
_entity_poly.pdbx_strand_id
1 'polypeptide(L)'
;MAKAKPSDRSIGEEFDSLPNEQKLKAAMYYSIKEIAKEVEQEMEVSISAQVLATVSESLNRQAEYYALDLENFAKHAKRTTINTDDVKLLARRNDTLVSKFFTCYILTVKRLFVPSIFH
;
A
#
# COMPACT_ATOMS: atom_id res chain seq x y z
N MET A 1 20.86 9.00 -38.91
CA MET A 1 20.26 9.85 -37.87
C MET A 1 19.04 9.13 -37.32
N ALA A 2 19.13 8.57 -36.11
CA ALA A 2 18.01 7.87 -35.47
C ALA A 2 16.95 8.89 -35.08
N LYS A 3 15.73 8.76 -35.63
CA LYS A 3 14.57 9.55 -35.21
C LYS A 3 14.08 9.01 -33.86
N ALA A 4 13.96 9.89 -32.87
CA ALA A 4 13.36 9.58 -31.58
C ALA A 4 11.90 9.14 -31.74
N LYS A 5 11.50 8.13 -30.95
CA LYS A 5 10.16 7.52 -30.93
C LYS A 5 9.15 8.52 -30.33
N PRO A 6 8.00 8.81 -30.99
CA PRO A 6 7.08 9.87 -30.56
C PRO A 6 5.99 9.40 -29.58
N SER A 7 6.33 8.62 -28.53
CA SER A 7 5.32 7.98 -27.65
C SER A 7 5.26 8.49 -26.21
N ASP A 8 6.29 9.14 -25.68
CA ASP A 8 6.39 9.34 -24.22
C ASP A 8 5.73 10.63 -23.72
N ARG A 9 5.48 11.60 -24.61
CA ARG A 9 4.92 12.91 -24.23
C ARG A 9 3.41 12.89 -24.00
N SER A 10 2.68 11.91 -24.53
CA SER A 10 1.21 11.84 -24.46
C SER A 10 0.67 11.12 -23.21
N ILE A 11 1.45 10.21 -22.63
CA ILE A 11 0.98 9.35 -21.51
C ILE A 11 0.84 10.15 -20.21
N GLY A 12 1.74 11.10 -19.96
CA GLY A 12 1.70 11.95 -18.75
C GLY A 12 0.51 12.91 -18.73
N GLU A 13 0.22 13.56 -19.87
CA GLU A 13 -0.90 14.50 -19.99
C GLU A 13 -2.25 13.79 -19.87
N GLU A 14 -2.37 12.57 -20.41
CA GLU A 14 -3.57 11.74 -20.26
C GLU A 14 -3.75 11.29 -18.81
N PHE A 15 -2.67 10.86 -18.13
CA PHE A 15 -2.72 10.48 -16.73
C PHE A 15 -3.17 11.63 -15.83
N ASP A 16 -2.66 12.84 -16.04
CA ASP A 16 -3.02 14.03 -15.26
C ASP A 16 -4.49 14.44 -15.44
N SER A 17 -5.10 14.09 -16.58
CA SER A 17 -6.52 14.34 -16.85
C SER A 17 -7.47 13.33 -16.19
N LEU A 18 -6.96 12.19 -15.70
CA LEU A 18 -7.78 11.14 -15.11
C LEU A 18 -8.42 11.58 -13.77
N PRO A 19 -9.61 11.05 -13.43
CA PRO A 19 -10.18 11.16 -12.10
C PRO A 19 -9.23 10.63 -11.03
N ASN A 20 -9.22 11.26 -9.84
CA ASN A 20 -8.33 10.89 -8.74
C ASN A 20 -8.41 9.40 -8.37
N GLU A 21 -9.62 8.81 -8.40
CA GLU A 21 -9.81 7.39 -8.13
C GLU A 21 -9.04 6.50 -9.13
N GLN A 22 -9.04 6.86 -10.41
CA GLN A 22 -8.33 6.12 -11.45
C GLN A 22 -6.82 6.29 -11.32
N LYS A 23 -6.34 7.49 -10.95
CA LYS A 23 -4.93 7.73 -10.64
C LYS A 23 -4.45 6.86 -9.47
N LEU A 24 -5.23 6.79 -8.39
CA LEU A 24 -4.93 5.96 -7.22
C LEU A 24 -4.91 4.47 -7.58
N LYS A 25 -5.91 4.00 -8.35
CA LYS A 25 -5.96 2.61 -8.83
C LYS A 25 -4.77 2.25 -9.71
N ALA A 26 -4.34 3.15 -10.60
CA ALA A 26 -3.17 2.95 -11.45
C ALA A 26 -1.87 2.89 -10.62
N ALA A 27 -1.69 3.80 -9.66
CA ALA A 27 -0.52 3.80 -8.76
C ALA A 27 -0.45 2.53 -7.88
N MET A 28 -1.61 2.09 -7.38
CA MET A 28 -1.72 0.84 -6.65
C MET A 28 -1.39 -0.38 -7.53
N TYR A 29 -1.94 -0.45 -8.74
CA TYR A 29 -1.65 -1.53 -9.68
C TYR A 29 -0.16 -1.60 -10.04
N TYR A 30 0.49 -0.46 -10.24
CA TYR A 30 1.94 -0.40 -10.44
C TYR A 30 2.70 -0.99 -9.24
N SER A 31 2.34 -0.59 -8.02
CA SER A 31 2.99 -1.10 -6.80
C SER A 31 2.80 -2.62 -6.64
N ILE A 32 1.59 -3.13 -6.90
CA ILE A 32 1.31 -4.57 -6.89
C ILE A 32 2.16 -5.30 -7.92
N LYS A 33 2.32 -4.72 -9.11
CA LYS A 33 3.14 -5.32 -10.17
C LYS A 33 4.61 -5.39 -9.78
N GLU A 34 5.15 -4.37 -9.13
CA GLU A 34 6.54 -4.41 -8.65
C GLU A 34 6.73 -5.49 -7.57
N ILE A 35 5.82 -5.57 -6.59
CA ILE A 35 5.84 -6.64 -5.57
C ILE A 35 5.70 -8.02 -6.22
N ALA A 36 4.81 -8.15 -7.20
CA ALA A 36 4.60 -9.42 -7.89
C ALA A 36 5.86 -9.88 -8.63
N LYS A 37 6.62 -8.97 -9.26
CA LYS A 37 7.91 -9.32 -9.89
C LYS A 37 8.91 -9.88 -8.89
N GLU A 38 8.98 -9.31 -7.69
CA GLU A 38 9.85 -9.83 -6.62
C GLU A 38 9.44 -11.25 -6.23
N VAL A 39 8.13 -11.50 -6.11
CA VAL A 39 7.58 -12.83 -5.80
C VAL A 39 7.80 -13.83 -6.94
N GLU A 40 7.64 -13.42 -8.21
CA GLU A 40 7.92 -14.26 -9.39
C GLU A 40 9.38 -14.73 -9.40
N GLN A 41 10.31 -13.83 -9.04
CA GLN A 41 11.74 -14.15 -8.95
C GLN A 41 12.07 -15.06 -7.76
N GLU A 42 11.52 -14.78 -6.59
CA GLU A 42 11.76 -15.57 -5.37
C GLU A 42 11.22 -17.01 -5.49
N MET A 43 10.04 -17.15 -6.11
CA MET A 43 9.32 -18.42 -6.17
C MET A 43 9.51 -19.16 -7.50
N GLU A 44 10.23 -18.57 -8.46
CA GLU A 44 10.43 -19.09 -9.82
C GLU A 44 9.12 -19.42 -10.56
N VAL A 45 8.09 -18.58 -10.37
CA VAL A 45 6.76 -18.73 -11.00
C VAL A 45 6.41 -17.51 -11.84
N SER A 46 5.52 -17.68 -12.82
CA SER A 46 4.92 -16.57 -13.57
C SER A 46 3.52 -16.25 -13.04
N ILE A 47 3.25 -14.97 -12.77
CA ILE A 47 1.95 -14.44 -12.35
C ILE A 47 1.25 -13.86 -13.59
N SER A 48 0.02 -14.30 -13.85
CA SER A 48 -0.74 -13.81 -15.01
C SER A 48 -1.30 -12.40 -14.78
N ALA A 49 -1.55 -11.69 -15.88
CA ALA A 49 -2.17 -10.36 -15.83
C ALA A 49 -3.57 -10.39 -15.17
N GLN A 50 -4.31 -11.49 -15.33
CA GLN A 50 -5.61 -11.68 -14.69
C GLN A 50 -5.45 -11.77 -13.17
N VAL A 51 -4.45 -12.49 -12.66
CA VAL A 51 -4.17 -12.55 -11.22
C VAL A 51 -3.83 -11.17 -10.68
N LEU A 52 -2.98 -10.40 -11.38
CA LEU A 52 -2.66 -9.03 -10.98
C LEU A 52 -3.90 -8.14 -10.91
N ALA A 53 -4.77 -8.22 -11.92
CA ALA A 53 -6.02 -7.46 -11.95
C ALA A 53 -6.94 -7.84 -10.78
N THR A 54 -7.12 -9.15 -10.52
CA THR A 54 -7.93 -9.65 -9.40
C THR A 54 -7.36 -9.23 -8.05
N VAL A 55 -6.04 -9.29 -7.86
CA VAL A 55 -5.37 -8.83 -6.63
C VAL A 55 -5.57 -7.32 -6.45
N SER A 56 -5.43 -6.54 -7.52
CA SER A 56 -5.62 -5.09 -7.49
C SER A 56 -7.06 -4.71 -7.12
N GLU A 57 -8.06 -5.38 -7.69
CA GLU A 57 -9.46 -5.13 -7.34
C GLU A 57 -9.76 -5.54 -5.89
N SER A 58 -9.24 -6.70 -5.48
CA SER A 58 -9.39 -7.19 -4.10
C SER A 58 -8.76 -6.23 -3.09
N LEU A 59 -7.57 -5.70 -3.39
CA LEU A 59 -6.89 -4.75 -2.52
C LEU A 59 -7.63 -3.41 -2.45
N ASN A 60 -8.19 -2.91 -3.56
CA ASN A 60 -8.99 -1.70 -3.56
C ASN A 60 -10.15 -1.80 -2.56
N ARG A 61 -10.92 -2.89 -2.66
CA ARG A 61 -12.04 -3.15 -1.74
C ARG A 61 -11.55 -3.37 -0.31
N GLN A 62 -10.42 -4.05 -0.13
CA GLN A 62 -9.86 -4.29 1.20
C GLN A 62 -9.44 -2.99 1.89
N ALA A 63 -8.92 -2.02 1.14
CA ALA A 63 -8.55 -0.71 1.65
C ALA A 63 -9.78 0.06 2.18
N GLU A 64 -10.94 -0.05 1.52
CA GLU A 64 -12.20 0.54 1.99
C GLU A 64 -12.62 -0.06 3.34
N TYR A 65 -12.57 -1.39 3.47
CA TYR A 65 -12.87 -2.06 4.75
C TYR A 65 -11.90 -1.65 5.85
N TYR A 66 -10.60 -1.57 5.55
CA TYR A 66 -9.60 -1.13 6.52
C TYR A 66 -9.81 0.32 6.96
N ALA A 67 -10.14 1.23 6.05
CA ALA A 67 -10.42 2.62 6.40
C ALA A 67 -11.59 2.73 7.39
N LEU A 68 -12.68 1.99 7.12
CA LEU A 68 -13.87 1.98 7.99
C LEU A 68 -13.56 1.36 9.36
N ASP A 69 -12.85 0.23 9.39
CA ASP A 69 -12.47 -0.43 10.64
C ASP A 69 -11.57 0.48 11.50
N LEU A 70 -10.56 1.11 10.89
CA LEU A 70 -9.66 2.03 11.59
C LEU A 70 -10.40 3.24 12.16
N GLU A 71 -11.33 3.82 11.39
CA GLU A 71 -12.16 4.92 11.87
C GLU A 71 -13.04 4.49 13.06
N ASN A 72 -13.65 3.31 12.98
CA ASN A 72 -14.48 2.76 14.05
C ASN A 72 -13.66 2.46 15.32
N PHE A 73 -12.43 1.98 15.20
CA PHE A 73 -11.54 1.74 16.33
C PHE A 73 -11.14 3.05 17.03
N ALA A 74 -10.79 4.09 16.26
CA ALA A 74 -10.51 5.40 16.83
C ALA A 74 -11.73 5.98 17.55
N LYS A 75 -12.91 5.92 16.92
CA LYS A 75 -14.19 6.37 17.50
C LYS A 75 -14.53 5.63 18.79
N HIS A 76 -14.32 4.31 18.82
CA HIS A 76 -14.56 3.49 20.02
C HIS A 76 -13.70 3.94 21.21
N ALA A 77 -12.47 4.38 20.93
CA ALA A 77 -11.56 4.97 21.92
C ALA A 77 -11.80 6.48 22.16
N LYS A 78 -12.93 7.04 21.68
CA LYS A 78 -13.28 8.48 21.76
C LYS A 78 -12.25 9.41 21.11
N ARG A 79 -11.54 8.93 20.09
CA ARG A 79 -10.57 9.69 19.30
C ARG A 79 -11.12 9.95 17.89
N THR A 80 -10.65 11.03 17.27
CA THR A 80 -10.88 11.33 15.85
C THR A 80 -9.65 11.09 14.99
N THR A 81 -8.47 10.95 15.62
CA THR A 81 -7.21 10.65 14.95
C THR A 81 -6.85 9.17 15.13
N ILE A 82 -6.61 8.49 14.01
CA ILE A 82 -6.15 7.10 13.95
C ILE A 82 -4.70 7.03 14.42
N ASN A 83 -4.38 6.04 15.26
CA ASN A 83 -3.04 5.81 15.77
C ASN A 83 -2.58 4.36 15.54
N THR A 84 -1.40 4.03 16.05
CA THR A 84 -0.83 2.68 15.89
C THR A 84 -1.64 1.60 16.57
N ASP A 85 -2.41 1.91 17.62
CA ASP A 85 -3.20 0.91 18.34
C ASP A 85 -4.43 0.47 17.55
N ASP A 86 -4.99 1.35 16.73
CA ASP A 86 -6.07 1.02 15.79
C ASP A 86 -5.56 0.04 14.72
N VAL A 87 -4.36 0.26 14.19
CA VAL A 87 -3.71 -0.64 13.20
C VAL A 87 -3.38 -2.00 13.82
N LYS A 88 -2.97 -2.04 15.09
CA LYS A 88 -2.76 -3.32 15.80
C LYS A 88 -4.07 -4.09 15.95
N LEU A 89 -5.16 -3.38 16.24
CA LEU A 89 -6.47 -3.99 16.38
C LEU A 89 -6.99 -4.55 15.05
N LEU A 90 -6.63 -3.91 13.93
CA LEU A 90 -6.91 -4.41 12.58
C LEU A 90 -6.25 -5.78 12.33
N ALA A 91 -4.98 -5.95 12.76
CA ALA A 91 -4.23 -7.19 12.56
C ALA A 91 -4.58 -8.31 13.56
N ARG A 92 -5.41 -8.05 14.59
CA ARG A 92 -5.59 -8.91 15.78
C ARG A 92 -5.95 -10.38 15.54
N ARG A 93 -6.49 -10.72 14.36
CA ARG A 93 -6.91 -12.08 14.02
C ARG A 93 -5.79 -12.92 13.37
N ASN A 94 -4.64 -12.31 13.10
CA ASN A 94 -3.50 -12.97 12.50
C ASN A 94 -2.26 -12.72 13.36
N ASP A 95 -1.95 -13.67 14.25
CA ASP A 95 -0.87 -13.56 15.22
C ASP A 95 0.50 -13.36 14.56
N THR A 96 0.72 -13.97 13.39
CA THR A 96 1.95 -13.77 12.59
C THR A 96 2.04 -12.33 12.11
N LEU A 97 0.93 -11.76 11.63
CA LEU A 97 0.85 -10.39 11.15
C LEU A 97 1.09 -9.40 12.30
N VAL A 98 0.44 -9.63 13.45
CA VAL A 98 0.68 -8.88 14.69
C VAL A 98 2.18 -8.94 15.04
N SER A 99 2.77 -10.13 15.13
CA SER A 99 4.19 -10.27 15.46
C SER A 99 5.11 -9.50 14.51
N LYS A 100 4.87 -9.57 13.19
CA LYS A 100 5.66 -8.84 12.18
C LYS A 100 5.52 -7.31 12.31
N PHE A 101 4.31 -6.80 12.53
CA PHE A 101 4.09 -5.37 12.75
C PHE A 101 4.79 -4.84 14.02
N PHE A 102 4.78 -5.63 15.10
CA PHE A 102 5.31 -5.21 16.40
C PHE A 102 6.84 -5.35 16.50
N THR A 103 7.41 -6.43 15.96
CA THR A 103 8.83 -6.75 16.16
C THR A 103 9.74 -5.94 15.24
N CYS A 104 9.28 -5.59 14.02
CA CYS A 104 10.15 -4.98 13.01
C CYS A 104 9.70 -3.56 12.60
N TYR A 105 8.40 -3.30 12.45
CA TYR A 105 7.96 -2.06 11.78
C TYR A 105 7.75 -0.89 12.74
N ILE A 106 6.91 -1.05 13.78
CA ILE A 106 6.59 0.06 14.71
C ILE A 106 7.81 0.48 15.54
N LEU A 107 8.64 -0.47 15.97
CA LEU A 107 9.87 -0.17 16.72
C LEU A 107 10.90 0.54 15.86
N THR A 108 11.08 0.14 14.60
CA THR A 108 12.01 0.79 13.67
C THR A 108 11.54 2.20 13.29
N VAL A 109 10.25 2.38 12.98
CA VAL A 109 9.70 3.70 12.63
C VAL A 109 9.72 4.66 13.84
N LYS A 110 9.36 4.20 15.04
CA LYS A 110 9.49 5.03 16.26
C LYS A 110 10.95 5.36 16.60
N ARG A 111 11.89 4.45 16.35
CA ARG A 111 13.33 4.67 16.59
C ARG A 111 13.95 5.61 15.56
N LEU A 112 13.46 5.61 14.31
CA LEU A 112 13.88 6.54 13.26
C LEU A 112 13.30 7.95 13.41
N PHE A 113 12.18 8.12 14.12
CA PHE A 113 11.55 9.44 14.31
C PHE A 113 11.96 10.17 15.61
N VAL A 114 12.76 9.54 16.49
CA VAL A 114 13.36 10.22 17.66
C VAL A 114 14.90 10.20 17.61
N PRO A 115 15.58 10.84 16.64
CA PRO A 115 17.03 11.00 16.66
C PRO A 115 17.50 12.39 17.10
N SER A 116 16.75 13.18 17.90
CA SER A 116 17.21 14.55 18.29
C SER A 116 16.68 15.15 19.61
N ILE A 117 16.44 14.38 20.67
CA ILE A 117 16.27 14.98 22.02
C ILE A 117 17.07 14.19 23.05
N PHE A 118 18.40 14.22 22.90
CA PHE A 118 19.34 14.05 23.99
C PHE A 118 20.64 14.69 23.52
N HIS A 119 20.77 16.01 23.73
CA HIS A 119 22.01 16.55 24.24
C HIS A 119 21.74 17.71 25.18
#